data_AF-A0A2M7M550-F1
#
_entry.id   AF-A0A2M7M550-F1
#
_cell.length_a   1.000
_cell.length_b   1.000
_cell.length_c   1.000
_cell.angle_alpha   90.00
_cell.angle_beta   90.00
_cell.angle_gamma   90.00
#
_symmetry.space_group_name_H-M   'P 1'
#
loop_
_entity.id
_entity.type
_entity.pdbx_description
1 polymer ?
#
loop_
_entity_poly.entity_id
_entity_poly.type
_entity_poly.pdbx_seq_one_letter_code
_entity_poly.pdbx_strand_id
1 'polypeptide(L)'
;FNFAQSLKANLEANLLTEDKDWNIKGFIDVHKNIYPISLDTKLLSKILELTTIPIVTSFAKKYRLKVYLAQHQLQYPDITLEGAEIKNKKYAADIKTTYRVGGKLKGGFTLGSFRGSLRSPLSTRYSRFPYSQYAKHWILGIIYTRKKEIEQKRIYSLDDLPNINSVITDLEIILQEKYRIANYVPGSGNTANIGSVANIEMLRNGTGPFAKYGDKVFQDYWVNYLRREDAERQGIRRPYRNLNEYFAWKKKPKG
;
A
#
# COMPACT_ATOMS: atom_id res chain seq x y z
N PHE A 1 -0.52 -8.54 -22.80
CA PHE A 1 -1.22 -7.53 -21.98
C PHE A 1 -0.59 -7.48 -20.58
N ASN A 2 -0.09 -6.32 -20.16
CA ASN A 2 0.46 -6.13 -18.82
C ASN A 2 -0.58 -5.36 -17.97
N PHE A 3 -1.47 -6.09 -17.30
CA PHE A 3 -2.56 -5.51 -16.50
C PHE A 3 -2.06 -4.46 -15.50
N ALA A 4 -0.92 -4.72 -14.85
CA ALA A 4 -0.36 -3.82 -13.85
C ALA A 4 0.07 -2.47 -14.47
N GLN A 5 0.75 -2.51 -15.62
CA GLN A 5 1.17 -1.30 -16.32
C GLN A 5 -0.03 -0.50 -16.85
N SER A 6 -1.03 -1.17 -17.42
CA SER A 6 -2.24 -0.51 -17.91
C SER A 6 -3.09 0.07 -16.76
N LEU A 7 -3.18 -0.63 -15.62
CA LEU A 7 -3.86 -0.12 -14.43
C LEU A 7 -3.16 1.12 -13.88
N LYS A 8 -1.82 1.10 -13.79
CA LYS A 8 -1.03 2.27 -13.37
C LYS A 8 -1.31 3.48 -14.26
N ALA A 9 -1.22 3.31 -15.58
CA ALA A 9 -1.49 4.41 -16.53
C ALA A 9 -2.92 4.95 -16.41
N ASN A 10 -3.92 4.06 -16.22
CA ASN A 10 -5.29 4.49 -15.99
C ASN A 10 -5.45 5.27 -14.69
N LEU A 11 -4.77 4.87 -13.61
CA LEU A 11 -4.79 5.61 -12.36
C LEU A 11 -4.15 6.99 -12.49
N GLU A 12 -3.00 7.07 -13.17
CA GLU A 12 -2.32 8.34 -13.44
C GLU A 12 -3.26 9.29 -14.19
N ALA A 13 -3.92 8.84 -15.25
CA ALA A 13 -4.86 9.64 -16.02
C ALA A 13 -6.12 10.10 -15.25
N ASN A 14 -6.49 9.45 -14.14
CA ASN A 14 -7.72 9.74 -13.39
C ASN A 14 -7.49 10.34 -12.00
N LEU A 15 -6.26 10.38 -11.50
CA LEU A 15 -5.91 10.95 -10.19
C LEU A 15 -5.02 12.19 -10.30
N LEU A 16 -4.30 12.34 -11.41
CA LEU A 16 -3.32 13.41 -11.59
C LEU A 16 -3.84 14.47 -12.56
N THR A 17 -3.49 15.72 -12.31
CA THR A 17 -3.51 16.79 -13.32
C THR A 17 -2.32 16.61 -14.28
N GLU A 18 -2.24 17.45 -15.32
CA GLU A 18 -1.10 17.48 -16.25
C GLU A 18 0.23 17.74 -15.52
N ASP A 19 0.21 18.58 -14.48
CA ASP A 19 1.36 18.89 -13.62
C ASP A 19 1.66 17.83 -12.55
N LYS A 20 0.98 16.67 -12.59
CA LYS A 20 1.06 15.59 -11.58
C LYS A 20 0.60 16.00 -10.18
N ASP A 21 -0.17 17.07 -10.09
CA ASP A 21 -0.88 17.41 -8.85
C ASP A 21 -2.08 16.49 -8.65
N TRP A 22 -2.52 16.37 -7.41
CA TRP A 22 -3.75 15.64 -7.15
C TRP A 22 -4.94 16.41 -7.71
N ASN A 23 -5.80 15.74 -8.48
CA ASN A 23 -6.96 16.38 -9.09
C ASN A 23 -8.09 16.70 -8.11
N ILE A 24 -8.08 16.14 -6.90
CA ILE A 24 -9.07 16.44 -5.86
C ILE A 24 -8.67 17.73 -5.13
N LYS A 25 -9.59 18.69 -5.15
CA LYS A 25 -9.39 20.04 -4.61
C LYS A 25 -10.05 20.27 -3.25
N GLY A 26 -11.10 19.51 -2.94
CA GLY A 26 -11.88 19.67 -1.73
C GLY A 26 -13.06 18.72 -1.67
N PHE A 27 -13.83 18.81 -0.58
CA PHE A 27 -15.16 18.22 -0.48
C PHE A 27 -16.19 19.24 -0.91
N ILE A 28 -17.24 18.81 -1.61
CA ILE A 28 -18.34 19.68 -2.00
C ILE A 28 -19.61 19.30 -1.24
N ASP A 29 -20.38 20.29 -0.78
CA ASP A 29 -21.70 20.07 -0.16
C ASP A 29 -22.86 20.30 -1.14
N VAL A 30 -24.09 20.08 -0.66
CA VAL A 30 -25.32 20.28 -1.44
C VAL A 30 -25.57 21.74 -1.83
N HIS A 31 -24.91 22.69 -1.16
CA HIS A 31 -24.96 24.13 -1.46
C HIS A 31 -23.85 24.56 -2.42
N LYS A 32 -23.06 23.59 -2.95
CA LYS A 32 -21.93 23.82 -3.85
C LYS A 32 -20.77 24.60 -3.21
N ASN A 33 -20.66 24.56 -1.89
CA ASN A 33 -19.47 25.04 -1.20
C ASN A 33 -18.38 23.99 -1.27
N ILE A 34 -17.15 24.41 -1.58
CA ILE A 34 -15.97 23.56 -1.61
C ILE A 34 -15.14 23.81 -0.35
N TYR A 35 -14.91 22.74 0.41
CA TYR A 35 -14.14 22.73 1.65
C TYR A 35 -12.74 22.14 1.41
N PRO A 36 -11.67 22.86 1.79
CA PRO A 36 -10.31 22.38 1.60
C PRO A 36 -10.00 21.16 2.47
N ILE A 37 -9.03 20.36 2.02
CA ILE A 37 -8.58 19.15 2.73
C ILE A 37 -7.38 19.52 3.61
N SER A 38 -7.32 18.99 4.84
CA SER A 38 -6.15 19.20 5.71
C SER A 38 -4.96 18.30 5.32
N LEU A 39 -3.75 18.63 5.77
CA LEU A 39 -2.55 17.81 5.52
C LEU A 39 -2.42 16.60 6.45
N ASP A 40 -3.47 16.27 7.22
CA ASP A 40 -3.41 15.11 8.08
C ASP A 40 -3.16 13.84 7.26
N THR A 41 -2.17 13.06 7.69
CA THR A 41 -1.70 11.90 6.93
C THR A 41 -2.80 10.85 6.80
N LYS A 42 -3.58 10.64 7.86
CA LYS A 42 -4.62 9.60 7.88
C LYS A 42 -5.80 10.02 7.02
N LEU A 43 -6.19 11.29 7.10
CA LEU A 43 -7.23 11.86 6.25
C LEU A 43 -6.85 11.75 4.77
N LEU A 44 -5.67 12.25 4.38
CA LEU A 44 -5.18 12.16 3.00
C LEU A 44 -5.12 10.71 2.50
N SER A 45 -4.61 9.80 3.34
CA SER A 45 -4.56 8.37 3.00
C SER A 45 -5.94 7.80 2.72
N LYS A 46 -6.93 8.16 3.55
CA LYS A 46 -8.28 7.64 3.41
C LYS A 46 -8.99 8.20 2.19
N ILE A 47 -8.82 9.49 1.89
CA ILE A 47 -9.42 10.08 0.68
C ILE A 47 -8.81 9.44 -0.56
N LEU A 48 -7.47 9.34 -0.63
CA LEU A 48 -6.79 8.67 -1.74
C LEU A 48 -7.25 7.22 -1.93
N GLU A 49 -7.46 6.47 -0.85
CA GLU A 49 -8.02 5.12 -0.90
C GLU A 49 -9.44 5.12 -1.48
N LEU A 50 -10.33 5.95 -0.92
CA LEU A 50 -11.73 6.05 -1.33
C LEU A 50 -11.89 6.45 -2.81
N THR A 51 -10.99 7.29 -3.32
CA THR A 51 -11.07 7.78 -4.71
C THR A 51 -10.37 6.85 -5.68
N THR A 52 -9.35 6.10 -5.23
CA THR A 52 -8.66 5.08 -6.03
C THR A 52 -9.55 3.86 -6.29
N ILE A 53 -10.29 3.37 -5.28
CA ILE A 53 -11.15 2.19 -5.38
C ILE A 53 -12.12 2.22 -6.59
N PRO A 54 -12.93 3.28 -6.82
CA PRO A 54 -13.85 3.31 -7.95
C PRO A 54 -13.12 3.32 -9.30
N ILE A 55 -11.95 3.97 -9.39
CA ILE A 55 -11.12 3.98 -10.61
C ILE A 55 -10.61 2.57 -10.93
N VAL A 56 -10.03 1.88 -9.94
CA VAL A 56 -9.59 0.48 -10.09
C VAL A 56 -10.76 -0.43 -10.44
N THR A 57 -11.92 -0.24 -9.79
CA THR A 57 -13.12 -1.05 -10.02
C THR A 57 -13.65 -0.88 -11.44
N SER A 58 -13.77 0.36 -11.92
CA SER A 58 -14.20 0.67 -13.29
C SER A 58 -13.23 0.08 -14.32
N PHE A 59 -11.92 0.24 -14.10
CA PHE A 59 -10.90 -0.36 -14.95
C PHE A 59 -11.02 -1.89 -14.99
N ALA A 60 -11.10 -2.55 -13.84
CA ALA A 60 -11.21 -4.00 -13.74
C ALA A 60 -12.47 -4.54 -14.47
N LYS A 61 -13.60 -3.84 -14.38
CA LYS A 61 -14.83 -4.20 -15.11
C LYS A 61 -14.66 -4.16 -16.63
N LYS A 62 -13.88 -3.21 -17.18
CA LYS A 62 -13.55 -3.16 -18.62
C LYS A 62 -12.85 -4.44 -19.09
N TYR A 63 -12.10 -5.09 -18.21
CA TYR A 63 -11.43 -6.37 -18.46
C TYR A 63 -12.21 -7.59 -17.94
N ARG A 64 -13.51 -7.42 -17.67
CA ARG A 64 -14.41 -8.49 -17.18
C ARG A 64 -13.89 -9.18 -15.92
N LEU A 65 -13.11 -8.47 -15.10
CA LEU A 65 -12.66 -8.96 -13.80
C LEU A 65 -13.74 -8.74 -12.75
N LYS A 66 -13.92 -9.74 -11.88
CA LYS A 66 -14.68 -9.59 -10.63
C LYS A 66 -13.84 -8.80 -9.64
N VAL A 67 -14.51 -7.91 -8.91
CA VAL A 67 -13.90 -7.05 -7.90
C VAL A 67 -14.59 -7.32 -6.57
N TYR A 68 -13.81 -7.67 -5.54
CA TYR A 68 -14.30 -7.85 -4.18
C TYR A 68 -13.57 -6.85 -3.28
N LEU A 69 -14.34 -5.97 -2.63
CA LEU A 69 -13.80 -5.02 -1.65
C LEU A 69 -13.72 -5.67 -0.26
N ALA A 70 -12.89 -5.08 0.61
CA ALA A 70 -12.94 -5.36 2.04
C ALA A 70 -14.36 -5.09 2.60
N GLN A 71 -14.88 -5.99 3.43
CA GLN A 71 -16.22 -5.89 4.01
C GLN A 71 -16.27 -5.12 5.33
N HIS A 72 -15.15 -5.10 6.07
CA HIS A 72 -15.04 -4.49 7.38
C HIS A 72 -13.71 -3.77 7.52
N GLN A 73 -13.63 -2.82 8.45
CA GLN A 73 -12.38 -2.13 8.77
C GLN A 73 -11.29 -3.14 9.13
N LEU A 74 -10.05 -2.87 8.72
CA LEU A 74 -8.85 -3.69 8.97
C LEU A 74 -8.78 -5.03 8.20
N GLN A 75 -9.75 -5.35 7.34
CA GLN A 75 -9.69 -6.56 6.50
C GLN A 75 -8.80 -6.32 5.27
N TYR A 76 -7.84 -7.23 5.05
CA TYR A 76 -6.93 -7.21 3.88
C TYR A 76 -7.50 -8.01 2.69
N PRO A 77 -7.17 -7.68 1.43
CA PRO A 77 -6.71 -6.38 0.94
C PRO A 77 -7.89 -5.41 0.76
N ASP A 78 -7.58 -4.15 0.42
CA ASP A 78 -8.60 -3.18 0.01
C ASP A 78 -9.41 -3.69 -1.20
N ILE A 79 -8.72 -4.30 -2.18
CA ILE A 79 -9.31 -4.81 -3.42
C ILE A 79 -8.79 -6.20 -3.73
N THR A 80 -9.70 -7.15 -3.98
CA THR A 80 -9.39 -8.45 -4.60
C THR A 80 -9.91 -8.48 -6.03
N LEU A 81 -9.05 -8.87 -6.97
CA LEU A 81 -9.39 -9.08 -8.38
C LEU A 81 -9.40 -10.57 -8.70
N GLU A 82 -10.37 -11.03 -9.49
CA GLU A 82 -10.45 -12.41 -9.99
C GLU A 82 -11.09 -12.44 -11.38
N GLY A 83 -10.52 -13.20 -12.33
CA GLY A 83 -11.12 -13.39 -13.64
C GLY A 83 -10.17 -14.00 -14.67
N ALA A 84 -10.69 -14.26 -15.88
CA ALA A 84 -9.97 -14.98 -16.93
C ALA A 84 -8.67 -14.28 -17.36
N GLU A 85 -8.66 -12.95 -17.43
CA GLU A 85 -7.47 -12.14 -17.77
C GLU A 85 -6.31 -12.32 -16.80
N ILE A 86 -6.60 -12.78 -15.57
CA ILE A 86 -5.60 -13.14 -14.56
C ILE A 86 -5.64 -14.64 -14.23
N LYS A 87 -5.98 -15.46 -15.23
CA LYS A 87 -5.98 -16.93 -15.19
C LYS A 87 -6.86 -17.51 -14.08
N ASN A 88 -7.98 -16.85 -13.79
CA ASN A 88 -8.90 -17.19 -12.69
C ASN A 88 -8.19 -17.32 -11.33
N LYS A 89 -7.12 -16.53 -11.13
CA LYS A 89 -6.43 -16.41 -9.85
C LYS A 89 -6.92 -15.18 -9.10
N LYS A 90 -6.82 -15.21 -7.77
CA LYS A 90 -7.09 -14.05 -6.91
C LYS A 90 -5.83 -13.22 -6.76
N TYR A 91 -5.89 -11.95 -7.16
CA TYR A 91 -4.83 -10.99 -6.93
C TYR A 91 -5.30 -9.99 -5.88
N ALA A 92 -4.50 -9.81 -4.83
CA ALA A 92 -4.73 -8.80 -3.82
C ALA A 92 -4.10 -7.48 -4.28
N ALA A 93 -4.82 -6.37 -4.18
CA ALA A 93 -4.31 -5.02 -4.39
C ALA A 93 -4.62 -4.18 -3.15
N ASP A 94 -3.55 -3.78 -2.45
CA ASP A 94 -3.61 -3.06 -1.18
C ASP A 94 -3.06 -1.65 -1.41
N ILE A 95 -3.86 -0.63 -1.11
CA ILE A 95 -3.54 0.77 -1.32
C ILE A 95 -2.70 1.24 -0.14
N LYS A 96 -1.57 1.89 -0.45
CA LYS A 96 -0.67 2.42 0.56
C LYS A 96 -0.20 3.79 0.14
N THR A 97 -0.08 4.70 1.08
CA THR A 97 0.39 6.05 0.81
C THR A 97 1.61 6.37 1.67
N THR A 98 2.46 7.25 1.17
CA THR A 98 3.54 7.87 1.95
C THR A 98 3.86 9.23 1.31
N TYR A 99 4.73 10.01 1.95
CA TYR A 99 5.07 11.35 1.48
C TYR A 99 6.56 11.65 1.51
N ARG A 100 6.93 12.62 0.68
CA ARG A 100 8.30 13.15 0.58
C ARG A 100 8.52 14.29 1.56
N VAL A 101 9.74 14.39 2.07
CA VAL A 101 10.31 15.53 2.80
C VAL A 101 11.71 15.78 2.25
N GLY A 102 11.92 16.95 1.65
CA GLY A 102 13.21 17.30 1.02
C GLY A 102 13.60 16.34 -0.12
N GLY A 103 12.64 15.94 -0.95
CA GLY A 103 12.86 15.02 -2.08
C GLY A 103 13.04 13.54 -1.72
N LYS A 104 13.13 13.19 -0.42
CA LYS A 104 13.25 11.81 0.08
C LYS A 104 11.96 11.37 0.76
N LEU A 105 11.69 10.08 0.83
CA LEU A 105 10.57 9.60 1.64
C LEU A 105 10.80 9.90 3.12
N LYS A 106 9.77 10.43 3.80
CA LYS A 106 9.80 10.52 5.27
C LYS A 106 9.90 9.13 5.91
N GLY A 107 9.31 8.13 5.26
CA GLY A 107 9.36 6.71 5.59
C GLY A 107 8.80 5.85 4.45
N GLY A 108 9.10 4.56 4.47
CA GLY A 108 8.47 3.60 3.57
C GLY A 108 6.99 3.38 3.88
N PHE A 109 6.34 2.52 3.10
CA PHE A 109 4.99 2.04 3.36
C PHE A 109 4.96 1.04 4.52
N THR A 110 3.85 1.00 5.25
CA THR A 110 3.49 -0.10 6.14
C THR A 110 2.74 -1.17 5.35
N LEU A 111 3.37 -2.32 5.10
CA LEU A 111 2.85 -3.38 4.24
C LEU A 111 1.94 -4.36 5.00
N GLY A 112 1.17 -3.86 5.96
CA GLY A 112 0.30 -4.68 6.81
C GLY A 112 1.04 -5.55 7.84
N SER A 113 0.26 -6.17 8.73
CA SER A 113 0.77 -6.90 9.89
C SER A 113 1.40 -8.23 9.50
N PHE A 114 2.59 -8.54 10.06
CA PHE A 114 3.16 -9.89 9.97
C PHE A 114 2.57 -10.87 11.00
N ARG A 115 1.59 -10.44 11.80
CA ARG A 115 0.83 -11.29 12.75
C ARG A 115 -0.55 -11.70 12.26
N GLY A 116 -1.04 -11.05 11.21
CA GLY A 116 -2.39 -11.24 10.69
C GLY A 116 -2.45 -12.42 9.71
N SER A 117 -3.02 -12.15 8.53
CA SER A 117 -3.27 -13.12 7.47
C SER A 117 -2.06 -13.97 7.09
N LEU A 118 -0.83 -13.44 7.21
CA LEU A 118 0.39 -14.19 6.92
C LEU A 118 0.63 -15.38 7.87
N ARG A 119 0.26 -15.28 9.15
CA ARG A 119 0.38 -16.37 10.14
C ARG A 119 -0.86 -17.24 10.25
N SER A 120 -1.97 -16.82 9.64
CA SER A 120 -3.22 -17.58 9.61
C SER A 120 -3.73 -17.67 8.16
N PRO A 121 -2.96 -18.31 7.25
CA PRO A 121 -3.18 -18.18 5.82
C PRO A 121 -4.47 -18.85 5.31
N LEU A 122 -5.07 -19.73 6.10
CA LEU A 122 -6.35 -20.37 5.82
C LEU A 122 -7.56 -19.60 6.37
N SER A 123 -7.33 -18.60 7.23
CA SER A 123 -8.39 -17.84 7.90
C SER A 123 -8.87 -16.66 7.07
N THR A 124 -10.15 -16.33 7.19
CA THR A 124 -10.77 -15.10 6.67
C THR A 124 -10.90 -14.00 7.74
N ARG A 125 -10.41 -14.24 8.97
CA ARG A 125 -10.50 -13.27 10.07
C ARG A 125 -9.83 -11.94 9.73
N TYR A 126 -8.69 -12.01 9.05
CA TYR A 126 -7.86 -10.84 8.73
C TYR A 126 -7.86 -10.52 7.23
N SER A 127 -8.47 -11.37 6.40
CA SER A 127 -8.45 -11.19 4.96
C SER A 127 -9.76 -11.61 4.30
N ARG A 128 -10.10 -10.94 3.18
CA ARG A 128 -11.35 -11.12 2.44
C ARG A 128 -11.54 -12.57 1.99
N PHE A 129 -10.46 -13.18 1.52
CA PHE A 129 -10.33 -14.62 1.27
C PHE A 129 -9.11 -15.14 2.04
N PRO A 130 -8.97 -16.47 2.24
CA PRO A 130 -7.76 -17.03 2.82
C PRO A 130 -6.51 -16.53 2.08
N TYR A 131 -5.50 -16.07 2.82
CA TYR A 131 -4.26 -15.53 2.25
C TYR A 131 -3.62 -16.49 1.24
N SER A 132 -3.69 -17.80 1.50
CA SER A 132 -3.15 -18.85 0.62
C SER A 132 -3.85 -18.97 -0.74
N GLN A 133 -5.04 -18.39 -0.92
CA GLN A 133 -5.76 -18.41 -2.20
C GLN A 133 -5.28 -17.31 -3.16
N TYR A 134 -4.53 -16.34 -2.67
CA TYR A 134 -4.00 -15.27 -3.51
C TYR A 134 -2.73 -15.74 -4.23
N ALA A 135 -2.71 -15.56 -5.55
CA ALA A 135 -1.53 -15.87 -6.35
C ALA A 135 -0.54 -14.70 -6.40
N LYS A 136 -1.01 -13.47 -6.15
CA LYS A 136 -0.19 -12.26 -6.09
C LYS A 136 -0.70 -11.31 -5.03
N HIS A 137 0.22 -10.58 -4.41
CA HIS A 137 -0.04 -9.53 -3.45
C HIS A 137 0.58 -8.23 -3.95
N TRP A 138 -0.21 -7.36 -4.55
CA TRP A 138 0.20 -6.06 -5.04
C TRP A 138 0.01 -4.97 -3.99
N ILE A 139 0.96 -4.04 -4.01
CA ILE A 139 0.88 -2.76 -3.32
C ILE A 139 0.69 -1.70 -4.40
N LEU A 140 -0.45 -1.02 -4.34
CA LEU A 140 -0.71 0.21 -5.09
C LEU A 140 -0.24 1.36 -4.19
N GLY A 141 1.02 1.76 -4.38
CA GLY A 141 1.67 2.79 -3.60
C GLY A 141 1.44 4.18 -4.23
N ILE A 142 0.99 5.14 -3.43
CA ILE A 142 0.87 6.54 -3.83
C ILE A 142 1.86 7.36 -3.00
N ILE A 143 2.83 7.95 -3.67
CA ILE A 143 3.84 8.83 -3.07
C ILE A 143 3.53 10.26 -3.46
N TYR A 144 3.48 11.17 -2.50
CA TYR A 144 3.16 12.57 -2.77
C TYR A 144 4.07 13.55 -2.01
N THR A 145 4.12 14.80 -2.44
CA THR A 145 4.70 15.92 -1.70
C THR A 145 3.58 16.71 -1.03
N ARG A 146 3.80 17.20 0.20
CA ARG A 146 2.83 18.08 0.88
C ARG A 146 3.11 19.52 0.54
N LYS A 147 2.07 20.28 0.20
CA LYS A 147 2.20 21.74 0.08
C LYS A 147 2.36 22.35 1.48
N LYS A 148 3.32 23.24 1.67
CA LYS A 148 3.61 23.85 2.98
C LYS A 148 2.55 24.88 3.40
N GLU A 149 2.04 25.63 2.42
CA GLU A 149 1.09 26.71 2.62
C GLU A 149 -0.21 26.36 1.91
N ILE A 150 -1.27 26.21 2.69
CA ILE A 150 -2.61 25.92 2.21
C ILE A 150 -3.61 26.66 3.05
N GLU A 151 -4.51 27.35 2.36
CA GLU A 151 -5.59 28.10 2.96
C GLU A 151 -6.73 27.14 3.32
N GLN A 152 -6.73 26.66 4.57
CA GLN A 152 -7.72 25.70 5.08
C GLN A 152 -8.99 26.35 5.64
N LYS A 153 -9.01 27.67 5.82
CA LYS A 153 -10.11 28.40 6.49
C LYS A 153 -11.12 28.99 5.50
N ARG A 154 -10.75 29.10 4.22
CA ARG A 154 -11.61 29.64 3.18
C ARG A 154 -12.53 28.54 2.64
N ILE A 155 -13.81 28.86 2.55
CA ILE A 155 -14.78 28.11 1.75
C ILE A 155 -14.74 28.70 0.34
N TYR A 156 -14.67 27.83 -0.67
CA TYR A 156 -14.58 28.22 -2.07
C TYR A 156 -15.90 27.96 -2.80
N SER A 157 -16.18 28.74 -3.86
CA SER A 157 -17.29 28.47 -4.78
C SER A 157 -16.87 27.53 -5.91
N LEU A 158 -17.81 27.14 -6.77
CA LEU A 158 -17.47 26.39 -8.00
C LEU A 158 -16.60 27.21 -8.96
N ASP A 159 -16.79 28.52 -9.02
CA ASP A 159 -16.02 29.41 -9.91
C ASP A 159 -14.55 29.51 -9.46
N ASP A 160 -14.29 29.29 -8.16
CA ASP A 160 -12.95 29.23 -7.61
C ASP A 160 -12.21 27.92 -8.00
N LEU A 161 -12.92 26.85 -8.38
CA LEU A 161 -12.37 25.49 -8.54
C LEU A 161 -11.07 25.41 -9.38
N PRO A 162 -10.96 26.09 -10.54
CA PRO A 162 -9.73 26.08 -11.33
C PRO A 162 -8.51 26.65 -10.59
N ASN A 163 -8.74 27.54 -9.62
CA ASN A 163 -7.72 28.25 -8.86
C ASN A 163 -7.41 27.60 -7.51
N ILE A 164 -8.15 26.56 -7.11
CA ILE A 164 -7.88 25.86 -5.86
C ILE A 164 -6.58 25.06 -5.98
N ASN A 165 -5.63 25.43 -5.12
CA ASN A 165 -4.35 24.74 -4.99
C ASN A 165 -4.52 23.32 -4.46
N SER A 166 -3.84 22.34 -5.07
CA SER A 166 -3.81 20.98 -4.53
C SER A 166 -3.02 20.94 -3.22
N VAL A 167 -3.57 20.25 -2.22
CA VAL A 167 -2.95 20.07 -0.90
C VAL A 167 -1.74 19.14 -0.96
N ILE A 168 -1.72 18.26 -1.97
CA ILE A 168 -0.61 17.36 -2.27
C ILE A 168 -0.27 17.41 -3.77
N THR A 169 1.01 17.36 -4.07
CA THR A 169 1.60 17.54 -5.40
C THR A 169 2.59 16.41 -5.71
N ASP A 170 3.13 16.39 -6.93
CA ASP A 170 4.12 15.40 -7.38
C ASP A 170 3.70 13.95 -7.13
N LEU A 171 2.43 13.62 -7.42
CA LEU A 171 1.92 12.29 -7.18
C LEU A 171 2.67 11.29 -8.06
N GLU A 172 3.10 10.20 -7.44
CA GLU A 172 3.74 9.09 -8.11
C GLU A 172 3.06 7.80 -7.69
N ILE A 173 2.55 7.08 -8.68
CA ILE A 173 1.87 5.81 -8.49
C ILE A 173 2.87 4.69 -8.77
N ILE A 174 3.06 3.81 -7.81
CA ILE A 174 3.81 2.56 -7.99
C ILE A 174 2.86 1.38 -7.85
N LEU A 175 3.09 0.35 -8.65
CA LEU A 175 2.37 -0.92 -8.53
C LEU A 175 3.39 -2.06 -8.55
N GLN A 176 3.61 -2.65 -7.39
CA GLN A 176 4.64 -3.67 -7.19
C GLN A 176 4.13 -4.84 -6.37
N GLU A 177 4.72 -6.02 -6.56
CA GLU A 177 4.49 -7.13 -5.64
C GLU A 177 5.08 -6.80 -4.27
N LYS A 178 4.33 -7.13 -3.21
CA LYS A 178 4.62 -6.81 -1.82
C LYS A 178 6.03 -7.22 -1.40
N TYR A 179 6.43 -8.45 -1.72
CA TYR A 179 7.77 -8.94 -1.39
C TYR A 179 8.89 -8.16 -2.10
N ARG A 180 8.65 -7.67 -3.32
CA ARG A 180 9.66 -6.95 -4.11
C ARG A 180 10.03 -5.59 -3.54
N ILE A 181 9.16 -5.01 -2.72
CA ILE A 181 9.41 -3.70 -2.07
C ILE A 181 9.53 -3.81 -0.55
N ALA A 182 9.30 -4.98 0.03
CA ALA A 182 9.43 -5.20 1.45
C ALA A 182 10.89 -5.07 1.91
N ASN A 183 11.07 -4.44 3.06
CA ASN A 183 12.31 -4.45 3.82
C ASN A 183 12.28 -5.61 4.83
N TYR A 184 13.41 -5.94 5.46
CA TYR A 184 13.53 -6.97 6.50
C TYR A 184 13.34 -6.41 7.92
N VAL A 185 13.04 -5.11 8.03
CA VAL A 185 12.74 -4.41 9.29
C VAL A 185 11.26 -4.01 9.37
N PRO A 186 10.68 -3.94 10.59
CA PRO A 186 9.29 -3.52 10.76
C PRO A 186 9.06 -2.07 10.30
N GLY A 187 7.88 -1.82 9.73
CA GLY A 187 7.45 -0.47 9.31
C GLY A 187 6.82 0.34 10.43
N SER A 188 6.52 -0.30 11.57
CA SER A 188 6.01 0.36 12.78
C SER A 188 6.53 -0.34 14.04
N GLY A 189 6.82 0.44 15.09
CA GLY A 189 7.27 -0.10 16.36
C GLY A 189 6.16 -0.85 17.12
N ASN A 190 5.00 -0.21 17.25
CA ASN A 190 3.89 -0.70 18.08
C ASN A 190 3.00 -1.76 17.40
N THR A 191 2.71 -1.59 16.11
CA THR A 191 1.64 -2.33 15.40
C THR A 191 2.11 -3.53 14.58
N ALA A 192 3.35 -3.99 14.76
CA ALA A 192 3.89 -5.20 14.13
C ALA A 192 3.63 -5.27 12.61
N ASN A 193 3.85 -4.16 11.90
CA ASN A 193 3.73 -4.08 10.45
C ASN A 193 5.04 -4.40 9.76
N ILE A 194 4.96 -5.06 8.61
CA ILE A 194 6.05 -5.20 7.65
C ILE A 194 6.37 -3.81 7.10
N GLY A 195 7.65 -3.42 7.03
CA GLY A 195 8.08 -2.17 6.41
C GLY A 195 8.45 -2.36 4.95
N SER A 196 8.21 -1.36 4.09
CA SER A 196 8.86 -1.31 2.78
C SER A 196 10.25 -0.70 2.87
N VAL A 197 11.02 -0.79 1.79
CA VAL A 197 12.19 0.07 1.59
C VAL A 197 11.77 1.54 1.52
N ALA A 198 12.63 2.45 1.95
CA ALA A 198 12.40 3.91 1.89
C ALA A 198 13.12 4.58 0.71
N ASN A 199 13.91 3.83 -0.05
CA ASN A 199 14.55 4.32 -1.27
C ASN A 199 13.54 4.29 -2.42
N ILE A 200 13.28 5.45 -3.02
CA ILE A 200 12.28 5.62 -4.08
C ILE A 200 12.62 4.79 -5.33
N GLU A 201 13.89 4.74 -5.75
CA GLU A 201 14.31 3.93 -6.90
C GLU A 201 14.07 2.44 -6.67
N MET A 202 14.32 1.96 -5.45
CA MET A 202 14.04 0.56 -5.11
C MET A 202 12.53 0.26 -5.12
N LEU A 203 11.70 1.23 -4.74
CA LEU A 203 10.24 1.12 -4.83
C LEU A 203 9.78 1.09 -6.30
N ARG A 204 10.28 2.01 -7.13
CA ARG A 204 9.98 2.08 -8.57
C ARG A 204 10.31 0.78 -9.28
N ASN A 205 11.52 0.27 -9.05
CA ASN A 205 12.06 -0.88 -9.77
C ASN A 205 11.72 -2.23 -9.11
N GLY A 206 11.13 -2.22 -7.92
CA GLY A 206 10.82 -3.45 -7.18
C GLY A 206 12.08 -4.29 -6.89
N THR A 207 13.13 -3.61 -6.43
CA THR A 207 14.47 -4.18 -6.16
C THR A 207 14.80 -4.25 -4.67
N GLY A 208 13.76 -4.36 -3.82
CA GLY A 208 13.86 -4.56 -2.39
C GLY A 208 14.66 -5.81 -2.00
N PRO A 209 15.11 -5.92 -0.73
CA PRO A 209 15.94 -7.02 -0.25
C PRO A 209 15.46 -8.43 -0.57
N PHE A 210 14.14 -8.66 -0.62
CA PHE A 210 13.54 -9.95 -0.94
C PHE A 210 13.36 -10.22 -2.44
N ALA A 211 13.51 -9.22 -3.31
CA ALA A 211 13.24 -9.34 -4.75
C ALA A 211 14.04 -10.48 -5.41
N LYS A 212 15.30 -10.66 -5.00
CA LYS A 212 16.18 -11.73 -5.51
C LYS A 212 15.93 -13.11 -4.91
N TYR A 213 15.17 -13.20 -3.82
CA TYR A 213 14.90 -14.47 -3.10
C TYR A 213 13.47 -14.98 -3.32
N GLY A 214 12.57 -14.12 -3.80
CA GLY A 214 11.19 -14.46 -4.12
C GLY A 214 10.24 -14.45 -2.92
N ASP A 215 8.95 -14.58 -3.23
CA ASP A 215 7.85 -14.45 -2.26
C ASP A 215 7.89 -15.52 -1.15
N LYS A 216 8.30 -16.75 -1.46
CA LYS A 216 8.41 -17.84 -0.46
C LYS A 216 9.37 -17.47 0.69
N VAL A 217 10.52 -16.89 0.36
CA VAL A 217 11.50 -16.46 1.37
C VAL A 217 10.99 -15.26 2.16
N PHE A 218 10.32 -14.31 1.50
CA PHE A 218 9.64 -13.20 2.16
C PHE A 218 8.60 -13.66 3.18
N GLN A 219 7.73 -14.60 2.79
CA GLN A 219 6.70 -15.11 3.68
C GLN A 219 7.32 -15.87 4.86
N ASP A 220 8.25 -16.79 4.63
CA ASP A 220 8.91 -17.56 5.71
C ASP A 220 9.66 -16.64 6.68
N TYR A 221 10.35 -15.60 6.16
CA TYR A 221 10.99 -14.59 7.00
C TYR A 221 9.98 -13.89 7.91
N TRP A 222 8.85 -13.40 7.38
CA TRP A 222 7.92 -12.60 8.19
C TRP A 222 7.01 -13.43 9.10
N VAL A 223 6.70 -14.67 8.72
CA VAL A 223 6.00 -15.63 9.60
C VAL A 223 6.81 -15.91 10.86
N ASN A 224 8.11 -16.19 10.70
CA ASN A 224 8.99 -16.56 11.81
C ASN A 224 9.64 -15.35 12.52
N TYR A 225 9.46 -14.13 12.01
CA TYR A 225 10.06 -12.93 12.59
C TYR A 225 9.45 -12.62 13.96
N LEU A 226 10.30 -12.39 14.96
CA LEU A 226 9.88 -11.91 16.28
C LEU A 226 10.48 -10.54 16.54
N ARG A 227 9.69 -9.62 17.11
CA ARG A 227 10.26 -8.42 17.75
C ARG A 227 10.99 -8.85 19.01
N ARG A 228 11.87 -7.99 19.52
CA ARG A 228 12.61 -8.25 20.77
C ARG A 228 11.65 -8.57 21.92
N GLU A 229 10.68 -7.69 22.15
CA GLU A 229 9.65 -7.84 23.17
C GLU A 229 8.82 -9.13 23.02
N ASP A 230 8.60 -9.58 21.78
CA ASP A 230 7.81 -10.80 21.52
C ASP A 230 8.60 -12.06 21.86
N ALA A 231 9.91 -12.04 21.58
CA ALA A 231 10.82 -13.12 21.93
C ALA A 231 11.01 -13.18 23.46
N GLU A 232 11.19 -12.03 24.12
CA GLU A 232 11.29 -11.91 25.58
C GLU A 232 10.04 -12.46 26.28
N ARG A 233 8.83 -12.11 25.83
CA ARG A 233 7.57 -12.65 26.37
C ARG A 233 7.42 -14.16 26.20
N GLN A 234 8.07 -14.73 25.19
CA GLN A 234 8.08 -16.17 24.93
C GLN A 234 9.22 -16.89 25.65
N GLY A 235 10.09 -16.17 26.39
CA GLY A 235 11.25 -16.75 27.06
C GLY A 235 12.31 -17.28 26.10
N ILE A 236 12.33 -16.83 24.84
CA ILE A 236 13.27 -17.29 23.82
C ILE A 236 14.16 -16.17 23.32
N ARG A 237 15.38 -16.52 22.89
CA ARG A 237 16.23 -15.60 22.14
C ARG A 237 15.64 -15.39 20.76
N ARG A 238 15.53 -14.12 20.35
CA ARG A 238 15.09 -13.75 19.00
C ARG A 238 15.93 -14.48 17.91
N PRO A 239 15.31 -15.17 16.95
CA PRO A 239 16.04 -15.99 15.96
C PRO A 239 16.94 -15.21 15.00
N TYR A 240 16.45 -14.07 14.49
CA TYR A 240 17.16 -13.23 13.52
C TYR A 240 16.58 -11.81 13.45
N ARG A 241 17.36 -10.90 12.85
CA ARG A 241 17.04 -9.47 12.68
C ARG A 241 17.21 -8.94 11.26
N ASN A 242 17.86 -9.71 10.41
CA ASN A 242 18.14 -9.37 9.02
C ASN A 242 18.22 -10.66 8.19
N LEU A 243 18.37 -10.51 6.87
CA LEU A 243 18.41 -11.64 5.94
C LEU A 243 19.61 -12.57 6.15
N ASN A 244 20.78 -12.04 6.51
CA ASN A 244 21.97 -12.87 6.74
C ASN A 244 21.77 -13.78 7.96
N GLU A 245 21.26 -13.22 9.06
CA GLU A 245 20.91 -13.99 10.27
C GLU A 245 19.78 -14.99 9.98
N TYR A 246 18.79 -14.64 9.16
CA TYR A 246 17.72 -15.55 8.75
C TYR A 246 18.25 -16.76 7.97
N PHE A 247 19.12 -16.56 6.98
CA PHE A 247 19.69 -17.68 6.22
C PHE A 247 20.60 -18.54 7.08
N ALA A 248 21.35 -17.95 8.04
CA ALA A 248 22.10 -18.71 9.02
C ALA A 248 21.18 -19.54 9.94
N TRP A 249 20.05 -18.97 10.38
CA TRP A 249 19.04 -19.66 11.18
C TRP A 249 18.40 -20.84 10.42
N LYS A 250 18.09 -20.69 9.12
CA LYS A 250 17.53 -21.77 8.29
C LYS A 250 18.45 -22.98 8.12
N LYS A 251 19.77 -22.78 8.23
CA LYS A 251 20.78 -23.85 8.11
C LYS A 251 20.98 -24.65 9.40
N LYS A 252 20.49 -24.16 10.54
CA LYS A 252 20.60 -24.90 11.80
C LYS A 252 19.71 -26.15 11.76
N PRO A 253 20.18 -27.31 12.23
CA PRO A 253 19.33 -28.47 12.42
C PRO A 253 18.16 -28.07 13.32
N LYS A 254 16.93 -28.37 12.88
CA LYS A 254 15.80 -28.36 13.79
C LYS A 254 15.92 -29.65 14.60
N GLY A 255 16.40 -29.52 15.84
CA GLY A 255 16.37 -30.61 16.81
C GLY A 255 14.95 -31.06 17.10
#